data_AF-A0A4Q8BH35-F1
#
_entry.id   AF-A0A4Q8BH35-F1
#
_cell.length_a   1.000
_cell.length_b   1.000
_cell.length_c   1.000
_cell.angle_alpha   90.00
_cell.angle_beta   90.00
_cell.angle_gamma   90.00
#
_symmetry.space_group_name_H-M   'P 1'
#
loop_
_entity.id
_entity.type
_entity.pdbx_description
1 polymer ?
#
loop_
_entity_poly.entity_id
_entity_poly.type
_entity_poly.pdbx_seq_one_letter_code
_entity_poly.pdbx_strand_id
1 'polypeptide(L)'
;MMWPRRNAKPVPLAPRHRRTWRGGRRWCSCGLRWAACPDRHAPVPTEPPAPPANTRSWDEATRANPQVGRVGRLTPAQTWRANGGRW
;
A
#
# COMPACT_ATOMS: atom_id res chain seq x y z
N MET A 1 5.55 -11.44 3.42
CA MET A 1 4.99 -10.11 3.76
C MET A 1 4.12 -9.64 2.60
N MET A 2 2.81 -9.54 2.80
CA MET A 2 1.89 -9.05 1.77
C MET A 2 1.89 -7.54 1.77
N TRP A 3 2.24 -6.92 0.64
CA TRP A 3 2.15 -5.47 0.47
C TRP A 3 0.69 -5.01 0.55
N PRO A 4 0.37 -3.91 1.24
CA PRO A 4 -0.97 -3.34 1.20
C PRO A 4 -1.28 -2.90 -0.25
N ARG A 5 -2.43 -3.34 -0.76
CA ARG A 5 -2.88 -3.03 -2.12
C ARG A 5 -2.91 -1.51 -2.33
N ARG A 6 -2.46 -1.06 -3.50
CA ARG A 6 -2.48 0.35 -3.96
C ARG A 6 -3.85 1.05 -3.86
N ASN A 7 -4.92 0.27 -3.66
CA ASN A 7 -6.31 0.71 -3.48
C ASN A 7 -6.89 0.37 -2.09
N ALA A 8 -6.05 0.18 -1.08
CA ALA A 8 -6.52 -0.04 0.28
C ALA A 8 -7.36 1.16 0.72
N LYS A 9 -8.60 0.91 1.14
CA LYS A 9 -9.47 1.96 1.67
C LYS A 9 -8.78 2.56 2.91
N PRO A 10 -8.68 3.89 3.01
CA PRO A 10 -8.03 4.52 4.15
C PRO A 10 -8.73 4.11 5.45
N VAL A 11 -7.94 3.79 6.47
CA VAL A 11 -8.45 3.42 7.79
C VAL A 11 -8.84 4.71 8.52
N PRO A 12 -10.10 4.86 8.96
CA PRO A 12 -10.51 6.01 9.75
C PRO A 12 -9.90 5.92 11.16
N LEU A 13 -9.23 6.99 11.59
CA LEU A 13 -8.57 7.09 12.89
C LEU A 13 -9.54 7.49 14.02
N ALA A 14 -10.70 8.04 13.67
CA ALA A 14 -11.73 8.41 14.62
C ALA A 14 -13.12 7.93 14.13
N PRO A 15 -14.06 7.67 15.05
CA PRO A 15 -15.44 7.37 14.68
C PRO A 15 -16.05 8.53 13.89
N ARG A 16 -16.68 8.21 12.76
CA ARG A 16 -17.46 9.22 12.01
C ARG A 16 -18.67 9.65 12.83
N HIS A 17 -18.87 10.96 12.97
CA HIS A 17 -20.08 11.51 13.56
C HIS A 17 -21.29 11.20 12.66
N ARG A 18 -22.19 10.35 13.14
CA ARG A 18 -23.34 9.87 12.38
C ARG A 18 -24.64 10.45 12.91
N ARG A 19 -25.55 10.74 11.97
CA ARG A 19 -26.91 11.17 12.28
C ARG A 19 -27.71 9.97 12.78
N THR A 20 -28.29 10.10 13.96
CA THR A 20 -29.14 9.10 14.59
C THR A 20 -30.46 9.73 15.04
N TRP A 21 -31.49 8.91 15.21
CA TRP A 21 -32.77 9.33 15.80
C TRP A 21 -32.83 8.90 17.26
N ARG A 22 -33.13 9.83 18.17
CA ARG A 22 -33.47 9.54 19.57
C ARG A 22 -34.62 10.43 20.01
N GLY A 23 -35.69 9.83 20.54
CA GLY A 23 -36.84 10.53 21.09
C GLY A 23 -37.48 11.54 20.11
N GLY A 24 -37.69 11.13 18.85
CA GLY A 24 -38.31 12.00 17.83
C GLY A 24 -37.47 13.21 17.40
N ARG A 25 -36.18 13.27 17.78
CA ARG A 25 -35.25 14.32 17.34
C ARG A 25 -34.00 13.70 16.72
N ARG A 26 -33.29 14.50 15.91
CA ARG A 26 -32.02 14.12 15.28
C ARG A 26 -30.85 14.42 16.22
N TRP A 27 -30.08 13.38 16.54
CA TRP A 27 -28.91 13.40 17.41
C TRP A 27 -27.66 12.94 16.65
N CYS A 28 -26.50 13.32 17.18
CA CYS A 28 -25.21 12.84 16.72
C CYS A 28 -24.76 11.64 17.57
N SER A 29 -23.94 10.76 17.01
CA SER A 29 -23.30 9.66 17.76
C SER A 29 -22.44 10.14 18.93
N CYS A 30 -21.97 11.39 18.92
CA CYS A 30 -21.26 12.01 20.05
C CYS A 30 -22.16 12.49 21.21
N GLY A 31 -23.49 12.32 21.09
CA GLY A 31 -24.43 12.71 22.14
C GLY A 31 -24.96 14.15 22.05
N LEU A 32 -24.45 14.98 21.14
CA LEU A 32 -25.00 16.32 20.88
C LEU A 32 -26.18 16.27 19.90
N ARG A 33 -27.02 17.33 19.90
CA ARG A 33 -28.03 17.49 18.83
C ARG A 33 -27.33 17.61 17.47
N TRP A 34 -27.89 16.95 16.44
CA TRP A 34 -27.27 16.95 15.11
C TRP A 34 -27.02 18.36 14.54
N ALA A 35 -27.93 19.30 14.84
CA ALA A 35 -27.81 20.68 14.38
C ALA A 35 -26.68 21.48 15.08
N ALA A 36 -26.26 21.05 16.28
CA ALA A 36 -25.28 21.75 17.11
C ALA A 36 -23.92 21.03 17.17
N CYS A 37 -23.79 19.86 16.54
CA CYS A 37 -22.53 19.12 16.52
C CYS A 37 -21.53 19.84 15.59
N PRO A 38 -20.37 20.29 16.09
CA PRO A 38 -19.37 20.99 15.28
C PRO A 38 -18.74 20.05 14.24
N ASP A 39 -18.45 18.81 14.63
CA ASP A 39 -17.82 17.81 13.77
C ASP A 39 -18.77 17.21 12.71
N ARG A 40 -20.02 17.68 12.60
CA ARG A 40 -20.95 17.20 11.56
C ARG A 40 -20.44 17.45 10.14
N HIS A 41 -19.62 18.48 9.99
CA HIS A 41 -19.02 18.93 8.74
C HIS A 41 -17.54 18.55 8.64
N ALA A 42 -16.95 18.07 9.75
CA ALA A 42 -15.55 17.70 9.77
C ALA A 42 -15.36 16.37 9.00
N PRO A 43 -14.34 16.30 8.12
CA PRO A 43 -13.94 15.03 7.55
C PRO A 43 -13.38 14.12 8.65
N VAL A 44 -13.57 12.82 8.49
CA VAL A 44 -12.98 11.84 9.41
C VAL A 44 -11.48 11.81 9.16
N PRO A 45 -10.62 12.00 10.18
CA PRO A 45 -9.20 11.81 10.04
C PRO A 45 -8.93 10.39 9.55
N THR A 46 -8.17 10.28 8.47
CA THR A 46 -7.76 8.99 7.90
C THR A 46 -6.26 8.88 7.97
N GLU A 47 -5.77 7.66 8.13
CA GLU A 47 -4.34 7.41 8.11
C GLU A 47 -3.78 7.77 6.71
N PRO A 48 -2.65 8.49 6.62
CA PRO A 48 -2.02 8.78 5.35
C PRO A 48 -1.65 7.47 4.64
N PRO A 49 -1.82 7.39 3.30
CA PRO A 49 -1.50 6.18 2.56
C PRO A 49 -0.03 5.81 2.79
N ALA A 50 0.24 4.53 3.04
CA ALA A 50 1.59 4.03 3.16
C ALA A 50 2.37 4.37 1.86
N PRO A 51 3.62 4.89 1.97
CA PRO A 51 4.43 5.14 0.80
C PRO A 51 4.62 3.83 0.03
N PRO A 52 4.72 3.89 -1.31
CA PRO A 52 4.98 2.71 -2.10
C PRO A 52 6.28 2.04 -1.64
N ALA A 53 6.25 0.71 -1.66
CA ALA A 53 7.44 -0.13 -1.57
C ALA A 53 8.59 0.46 -2.39
N ASN A 54 9.67 0.90 -1.76
CA ASN A 54 10.94 1.05 -2.47
C ASN A 54 11.56 -0.35 -2.63
N THR A 55 10.89 -1.24 -3.36
CA THR A 55 11.55 -2.45 -3.87
C THR A 55 12.33 -1.99 -5.08
N ARG A 56 13.59 -1.58 -4.87
CA ARG A 56 14.52 -1.46 -5.99
C ARG A 56 14.52 -2.80 -6.70
N SER A 57 14.33 -2.79 -8.01
CA SER A 57 14.36 -4.00 -8.85
C SER A 57 15.68 -4.79 -8.74
N TRP A 58 16.71 -4.21 -8.13
CA TRP A 58 18.00 -4.83 -7.83
C TRP A 58 18.00 -5.72 -6.58
N ASP A 59 17.03 -5.57 -5.68
CA ASP A 59 16.85 -6.48 -4.52
C ASP A 59 16.09 -7.76 -4.89
N GLU A 60 15.61 -7.85 -6.13
CA GLU A 60 15.00 -9.06 -6.64
C GLU A 60 16.10 -10.11 -6.84
N ALA A 61 15.97 -11.25 -6.16
CA ALA A 61 16.92 -12.36 -6.31
C ALA A 61 17.08 -12.65 -7.81
N THR A 62 18.30 -12.56 -8.32
CA THR A 62 18.60 -12.87 -9.72
C THR A 62 18.06 -14.26 -10.01
N ARG A 63 16.90 -14.35 -10.67
CA ARG A 63 16.38 -15.59 -11.22
C ARG A 63 17.26 -15.91 -12.42
N ALA A 64 18.43 -16.46 -12.14
CA ALA A 64 19.12 -17.28 -13.11
C ALA A 64 18.15 -18.45 -13.39
N ASN A 65 17.40 -18.36 -14.47
CA ASN A 65 16.91 -19.54 -15.14
C ASN A 65 17.99 -19.90 -16.18
N PRO A 66 19.13 -20.52 -15.77
CA PRO A 66 20.08 -20.97 -16.74
C PRO A 66 19.37 -22.01 -17.59
N GLN A 67 19.29 -21.77 -18.90
CA GLN A 67 19.02 -22.85 -19.84
C GLN A 67 20.22 -23.80 -19.79
N VAL A 68 20.22 -24.71 -18.81
CA VAL A 68 21.22 -25.76 -18.69
C VAL A 68 21.08 -26.62 -19.96
N GLY A 69 22.12 -26.66 -20.80
CA GLY A 69 22.22 -27.66 -21.87
C GLY A 69 22.32 -27.18 -23.32
N ARG A 70 22.46 -25.88 -23.64
CA ARG A 70 22.83 -25.50 -25.02
C ARG A 70 24.35 -25.57 -25.19
N VAL A 71 24.84 -26.74 -25.64
CA VAL A 71 26.23 -26.97 -26.02
C VAL A 71 26.70 -25.83 -26.95
N GLY A 72 27.72 -25.08 -26.51
CA GLY A 72 28.32 -23.98 -27.26
C GLY A 72 27.85 -22.56 -26.93
N ARG A 73 26.84 -22.34 -26.07
CA ARG A 73 26.43 -20.99 -25.65
C ARG A 73 26.89 -20.69 -24.22
N LEU A 74 27.77 -19.70 -24.07
CA LEU A 74 28.13 -19.18 -22.75
C LEU A 74 26.90 -18.54 -22.09
N THR A 75 26.69 -18.88 -20.82
CA THR A 75 25.71 -18.17 -19.99
C THR A 75 26.13 -16.71 -19.84
N PRO A 76 25.20 -15.76 -19.60
CA PRO A 76 25.55 -14.35 -19.43
C PRO A 76 26.64 -14.12 -18.37
N ALA A 77 26.62 -14.88 -17.28
CA ALA A 77 27.65 -14.82 -16.24
C ALA A 77 29.02 -15.35 -16.71
N GLN A 78 29.05 -16.39 -17.56
CA GLN A 78 30.29 -16.89 -18.16
C GLN A 78 30.86 -15.89 -19.17
N THR A 79 30.01 -15.24 -19.98
CA THR A 79 30.43 -14.18 -20.91
C THR A 79 31.06 -12.99 -20.17
N TRP A 80 30.44 -12.51 -19.09
CA TRP A 80 30.98 -11.41 -18.29
C TRP A 80 32.35 -11.75 -17.67
N ARG A 81 32.52 -12.97 -17.14
CA ARG A 81 33.82 -13.44 -16.61
C ARG A 81 34.87 -13.58 -17.72
N ALA A 82 34.49 -14.08 -18.89
CA ALA A 82 35.39 -14.19 -20.05
C ALA A 82 35.84 -12.80 -20.55
N ASN A 83 34.99 -11.78 -20.43
CA ASN A 83 35.30 -10.39 -20.75
C ASN A 83 35.99 -9.62 -19.59
N GLY A 84 36.50 -10.32 -18.58
CA GLY A 84 37.26 -9.69 -17.49
C GLY A 84 36.41 -8.77 -16.59
N GLY A 85 35.11 -9.03 -16.49
CA GLY A 85 34.21 -8.26 -15.64
C GLY A 85 33.53 -7.07 -16.34
N ARG A 86 33.51 -7.08 -17.68
CA ARG A 86 32.90 -6.03 -18.52
C ARG A 86 31.86 -6.65 -19.45
N TRP A 87 30.82 -5.91 -19.80
CA TRP A 87 29.85 -6.31 -20.83
C TRP A 87 30.34 -5.90 -22.21
#